data_AF-A0A7V9TBZ4-F1
#
_entry.id   AF-A0A7V9TBZ4-F1
#
_cell.length_a   1.000
_cell.length_b   1.000
_cell.length_c   1.000
_cell.angle_alpha   90.00
_cell.angle_beta   90.00
_cell.angle_gamma   90.00
#
_symmetry.space_group_name_H-M   'P 1'
#
loop_
_entity.id
_entity.type
_entity.pdbx_description
1 polymer ?
#
loop_
_entity_poly.entity_id
_entity_poly.type
_entity_poly.pdbx_seq_one_letter_code
_entity_poly.pdbx_strand_id
1 'polypeptide(L)'
;LGATRGDRAPHLRFEIRPAGRGAPRIDPKPILDGWKLLESTAVYRAAGRNPFFGRDSTQPSVGQILLMSKEALMRRVANNPRIEIYGCGERDILSGQIDRRVLASLEFLAASGLRPTVSSLKCGHGFYTAGGSVSHHSSGNAVDIAAVNGIPIVGHQGRGSITDITIQRLLTLQGAMEPDQIISLMTFEGTSNTFAMGDHADHIHVGWRPLYGESADGSSRQSRAILKPQQWIDLVSRLGEIENPHVRAQPSRYAVKVVRPASGAHAAE
;
A
#
# COMPACT_ATOMS: atom_id res chain seq x y z
N LEU A 1 -12.42 1.00 30.40
CA LEU A 1 -13.33 1.14 29.24
C LEU A 1 -14.69 0.57 29.66
N GLY A 2 -15.77 1.30 29.43
CA GLY A 2 -17.13 0.94 29.86
C GLY A 2 -17.57 1.64 31.14
N ALA A 3 -18.02 2.90 31.04
CA ALA A 3 -18.72 3.55 32.14
C ALA A 3 -20.20 3.13 32.08
N THR A 4 -20.68 2.44 33.11
CA THR A 4 -22.10 2.09 33.25
C THR A 4 -22.88 3.30 33.75
N ARG A 5 -23.91 3.71 33.00
CA ARG A 5 -24.92 4.66 33.49
C ARG A 5 -26.18 3.88 33.85
N GLY A 6 -26.78 4.17 35.01
CA GLY A 6 -27.92 3.44 35.56
C GLY A 6 -29.21 3.53 34.73
N ASP A 7 -29.24 4.39 33.71
CA ASP A 7 -30.39 4.64 32.83
C ASP A 7 -30.30 3.93 31.48
N ARG A 8 -29.23 3.16 31.21
CA ARG A 8 -29.04 2.47 29.92
C ARG A 8 -28.56 1.04 30.10
N ALA A 9 -29.09 0.14 29.27
CA ALA A 9 -28.59 -1.22 29.18
C ALA A 9 -27.07 -1.24 28.87
N PRO A 10 -26.33 -2.24 29.37
CA PRO A 10 -24.90 -2.37 29.10
C PRO A 10 -24.64 -2.39 27.60
N HIS A 11 -23.81 -1.45 27.12
CA HIS A 11 -23.43 -1.36 25.71
C HIS A 11 -21.97 -0.92 25.58
N LEU A 12 -21.36 -1.28 24.45
CA LEU A 12 -20.04 -0.79 24.05
C LEU A 12 -20.23 0.27 22.97
N ARG A 13 -19.79 1.50 23.25
CA ARG A 13 -19.80 2.60 22.26
C ARG A 13 -18.45 2.62 21.54
N PHE A 14 -18.47 2.23 20.26
CA PHE A 14 -17.33 2.34 19.37
C PHE A 14 -17.48 3.60 18.50
N GLU A 15 -16.46 4.44 18.48
CA GLU A 15 -16.44 5.71 17.75
C GLU A 15 -15.04 5.97 17.21
N ILE A 16 -14.96 6.67 16.08
CA ILE A 16 -13.69 7.11 15.52
C ILE A 16 -13.53 8.59 15.82
N ARG A 17 -12.34 8.99 16.27
CA ARG A 17 -11.98 10.41 16.38
C ARG A 17 -10.90 10.70 15.35
N PRO A 18 -11.21 11.45 14.28
CA PRO A 18 -10.19 11.88 13.33
C PRO A 18 -9.10 12.70 14.01
N ALA A 19 -7.89 12.69 13.45
CA ALA A 19 -6.82 13.55 13.91
C ALA A 19 -7.21 15.03 13.69
N GLY A 20 -6.91 15.89 14.67
CA GLY A 20 -7.20 17.34 14.62
C GLY A 20 -7.79 17.89 15.93
N ARG A 21 -7.34 19.08 16.35
CA ARG A 21 -7.86 19.76 17.54
C ARG A 21 -9.33 20.10 17.31
N GLY A 22 -10.21 19.62 18.19
CA GLY A 22 -11.66 19.81 18.07
C GLY A 22 -12.39 18.85 17.12
N ALA A 23 -11.69 17.87 16.51
CA ALA A 23 -12.35 16.91 15.62
C ALA A 23 -13.46 16.14 16.36
N PRO A 24 -14.70 16.14 15.83
CA PRO A 24 -15.82 15.45 16.45
C PRO A 24 -15.64 13.94 16.37
N ARG A 25 -16.28 13.23 17.28
CA ARG A 25 -16.39 11.77 17.19
C ARG A 25 -17.40 11.43 16.10
N ILE A 26 -17.03 10.52 15.20
CA ILE A 26 -17.88 10.09 14.09
C ILE A 26 -18.39 8.66 14.33
N ASP A 27 -19.59 8.41 13.83
CA ASP A 27 -20.15 7.05 13.73
C ASP A 27 -19.22 6.23 12.83
N PRO A 28 -18.68 5.09 13.31
CA PRO A 28 -17.80 4.25 12.51
C PRO A 28 -18.54 3.49 11.40
N LYS A 29 -19.87 3.42 11.46
CA LYS A 29 -20.69 2.59 10.57
C LYS A 29 -20.41 2.81 9.07
N PRO A 30 -20.31 4.03 8.53
CA PRO A 30 -20.00 4.23 7.11
C PRO A 30 -18.63 3.66 6.69
N ILE A 31 -17.63 3.71 7.58
CA ILE A 31 -16.30 3.16 7.32
C ILE A 31 -16.35 1.62 7.37
N LEU A 32 -17.04 1.06 8.36
CA LEU A 32 -17.24 -0.39 8.49
C LEU A 32 -18.06 -0.96 7.32
N ASP A 33 -19.10 -0.25 6.89
CA ASP A 33 -19.92 -0.62 5.75
C ASP A 33 -19.11 -0.54 4.44
N GLY A 34 -18.22 0.45 4.30
CA GLY A 34 -17.25 0.53 3.20
C GLY A 34 -16.28 -0.65 3.18
N TRP A 35 -15.74 -1.05 4.34
CA TRP A 35 -14.89 -2.24 4.46
C TRP A 35 -15.65 -3.55 4.17
N LYS A 36 -16.92 -3.63 4.60
CA LYS A 36 -17.81 -4.75 4.29
C LYS A 36 -18.20 -4.80 2.81
N LEU A 37 -18.34 -3.65 2.16
CA LEU A 37 -18.51 -3.56 0.71
C LEU A 37 -17.26 -4.07 -0.02
N LEU A 38 -16.07 -3.67 0.43
CA LEU A 38 -14.80 -4.21 -0.09
C LEU A 38 -14.70 -5.73 0.12
N GLU A 39 -15.15 -6.25 1.26
CA GLU A 39 -15.30 -7.69 1.54
C GLU A 39 -16.30 -8.37 0.58
N SER A 40 -17.40 -7.71 0.25
CA SER A 40 -18.43 -8.22 -0.65
C SER A 40 -18.03 -8.18 -2.14
N THR A 41 -17.11 -7.28 -2.51
CA THR A 41 -16.48 -7.24 -3.84
C THR A 41 -15.32 -8.23 -3.99
N ALA A 42 -15.08 -9.11 -3.01
CA ALA A 42 -14.12 -10.22 -3.09
C ALA A 42 -14.63 -11.36 -4.01
N VAL A 43 -14.80 -11.05 -5.29
CA VAL A 43 -15.20 -11.96 -6.38
C VAL A 43 -14.28 -13.19 -6.50
N TYR A 44 -13.13 -13.24 -5.81
CA TYR A 44 -12.19 -14.38 -5.81
C TYR A 44 -11.80 -14.87 -4.42
N ARG A 45 -12.77 -15.18 -3.56
CA ARG A 45 -12.52 -15.89 -2.30
C ARG A 45 -12.27 -17.38 -2.58
N ALA A 46 -11.04 -17.75 -2.93
CA ALA A 46 -10.64 -19.16 -2.91
C ALA A 46 -10.66 -19.67 -1.45
N ALA A 47 -11.61 -20.57 -1.16
CA ALA A 47 -11.63 -21.45 0.02
C ALA A 47 -11.80 -20.81 1.41
N GLY A 48 -12.66 -19.80 1.58
CA GLY A 48 -13.24 -19.47 2.91
C GLY A 48 -12.27 -18.98 3.99
N ARG A 49 -11.04 -18.56 3.64
CA ARG A 49 -10.03 -18.06 4.57
C ARG A 49 -10.06 -16.53 4.62
N ASN A 50 -10.01 -15.95 5.82
CA ASN A 50 -9.96 -14.50 6.02
C ASN A 50 -8.50 -14.01 5.90
N PRO A 51 -8.13 -13.22 4.87
CA PRO A 51 -6.76 -12.75 4.68
C PRO A 51 -6.37 -11.59 5.61
N PHE A 52 -7.27 -11.13 6.47
CA PHE A 52 -7.05 -9.98 7.36
C PHE A 52 -6.72 -10.36 8.81
N PHE A 53 -7.11 -11.55 9.30
CA PHE A 53 -6.90 -11.97 10.70
C PHE A 53 -6.87 -13.51 10.89
N GLY A 54 -5.93 -14.03 11.70
CA GLY A 54 -5.97 -15.40 12.25
C GLY A 54 -4.59 -15.99 12.60
N ARG A 55 -4.54 -16.99 13.52
CA ARG A 55 -3.29 -17.73 13.87
C ARG A 55 -2.67 -18.49 12.69
N ASP A 56 -3.44 -18.69 11.62
CA ASP A 56 -3.02 -19.32 10.37
C ASP A 56 -2.61 -18.30 9.28
N SER A 57 -2.62 -16.99 9.57
CA SER A 57 -2.22 -15.95 8.61
C SER A 57 -0.69 -15.84 8.54
N THR A 58 -0.05 -16.79 7.85
CA THR A 58 1.38 -16.72 7.53
C THR A 58 1.73 -15.59 6.55
N GLN A 59 0.72 -14.92 5.99
CA GLN A 59 0.86 -13.79 5.08
C GLN A 59 0.24 -12.52 5.68
N PRO A 60 0.94 -11.37 5.64
CA PRO A 60 0.41 -10.09 6.09
C PRO A 60 -0.80 -9.67 5.25
N SER A 61 -1.73 -9.00 5.90
CA SER A 61 -2.87 -8.36 5.22
C SER A 61 -2.39 -7.26 4.27
N VAL A 62 -3.25 -6.88 3.30
CA VAL A 62 -2.98 -5.76 2.38
C VAL A 62 -2.64 -4.47 3.16
N GLY A 63 -3.41 -4.15 4.20
CA GLY A 63 -3.15 -2.97 5.02
C GLY A 63 -1.77 -3.00 5.69
N GLN A 64 -1.33 -4.17 6.18
CA GLN A 64 0.01 -4.33 6.72
C GLN A 64 1.08 -4.15 5.63
N ILE A 65 0.93 -4.78 4.46
CA ILE A 65 1.85 -4.64 3.32
C ILE A 65 2.06 -3.17 2.94
N LEU A 66 0.97 -2.42 2.80
CA LEU A 66 1.04 -1.02 2.38
C LEU A 66 1.73 -0.10 3.41
N LEU A 67 1.81 -0.53 4.68
CA LEU A 67 2.46 0.19 5.78
C LEU A 67 3.87 -0.32 6.12
N MET A 68 4.36 -1.37 5.45
CA MET A 68 5.71 -1.90 5.70
C MET A 68 6.81 -0.93 5.29
N SER A 69 7.94 -0.99 6.00
CA SER A 69 9.16 -0.28 5.60
C SER A 69 9.69 -0.79 4.26
N LYS A 70 10.51 0.01 3.59
CA LYS A 70 11.15 -0.36 2.33
C LYS A 70 11.98 -1.63 2.46
N GLU A 71 12.76 -1.76 3.52
CA GLU A 71 13.64 -2.91 3.79
C GLU A 71 12.82 -4.18 4.03
N ALA A 72 11.68 -4.06 4.72
CA ALA A 72 10.75 -5.18 4.91
C ALA A 72 10.15 -5.63 3.57
N LEU A 73 9.74 -4.68 2.72
CA LEU A 73 9.19 -4.97 1.40
C LEU A 73 10.24 -5.56 0.46
N MET A 74 11.49 -5.09 0.47
CA MET A 74 12.59 -5.66 -0.29
C MET A 74 12.77 -7.15 0.03
N ARG A 75 12.84 -7.49 1.33
CA ARG A 75 12.94 -8.88 1.77
C ARG A 75 11.73 -9.71 1.35
N ARG A 76 10.52 -9.15 1.42
CA ARG A 76 9.32 -9.87 1.02
C ARG A 76 9.31 -10.16 -0.48
N VAL A 77 9.47 -9.14 -1.31
CA VAL A 77 9.49 -9.30 -2.77
C VAL A 77 10.55 -10.32 -3.19
N ALA A 78 11.77 -10.23 -2.63
CA ALA A 78 12.85 -11.17 -2.93
C ALA A 78 12.56 -12.63 -2.51
N ASN A 79 11.66 -12.87 -1.55
CA ASN A 79 11.34 -14.21 -1.05
C ASN A 79 9.91 -14.66 -1.39
N ASN A 80 9.17 -13.88 -2.20
CA ASN A 80 7.78 -14.18 -2.52
C ASN A 80 7.68 -14.96 -3.84
N PRO A 81 7.39 -16.27 -3.83
CA PRO A 81 7.34 -17.09 -5.04
C PRO A 81 6.16 -16.76 -5.98
N ARG A 82 5.33 -15.77 -5.61
CA ARG A 82 4.27 -15.23 -6.47
C ARG A 82 4.74 -14.06 -7.31
N ILE A 83 5.91 -13.50 -7.04
CA ILE A 83 6.47 -12.38 -7.78
C ILE A 83 7.74 -12.88 -8.47
N GLU A 84 7.74 -12.84 -9.79
CA GLU A 84 8.91 -13.22 -10.57
C GLU A 84 9.68 -11.96 -10.95
N ILE A 85 10.97 -11.91 -10.59
CA ILE A 85 11.87 -10.79 -10.85
C ILE A 85 13.01 -11.29 -11.73
N TYR A 86 13.26 -10.62 -12.85
CA TYR A 86 14.44 -10.85 -13.69
C TYR A 86 15.75 -10.50 -12.96
N GLY A 87 16.85 -11.17 -13.30
CA GLY A 87 18.08 -11.11 -12.51
C GLY A 87 18.73 -9.73 -12.34
N CYS A 88 18.48 -8.76 -13.22
CA CYS A 88 18.95 -7.39 -12.98
C CYS A 88 18.07 -6.63 -11.98
N GLY A 89 16.75 -6.82 -12.04
CA GLY A 89 15.82 -6.24 -11.06
C GLY A 89 16.07 -6.72 -9.64
N GLU A 90 16.53 -7.96 -9.45
CA GLU A 90 16.94 -8.45 -8.12
C GLU A 90 18.03 -7.57 -7.51
N ARG A 91 19.03 -7.14 -8.32
CA ARG A 91 20.10 -6.25 -7.86
C ARG A 91 19.59 -4.85 -7.55
N ASP A 92 18.65 -4.33 -8.34
CA ASP A 92 18.02 -3.04 -8.06
C ASP A 92 17.28 -3.04 -6.71
N ILE A 93 16.57 -4.13 -6.42
CA ILE A 93 15.89 -4.32 -5.14
C ILE A 93 16.91 -4.41 -4.01
N LEU A 94 17.91 -5.28 -4.12
CA LEU A 94 18.91 -5.53 -3.06
C LEU A 94 19.76 -4.30 -2.74
N SER A 95 20.07 -3.48 -3.74
CA SER A 95 20.79 -2.21 -3.56
C SER A 95 19.92 -1.09 -2.97
N GLY A 96 18.63 -1.35 -2.75
CA GLY A 96 17.71 -0.36 -2.18
C GLY A 96 17.40 0.80 -3.11
N GLN A 97 17.55 0.63 -4.43
CA GLN A 97 17.32 1.71 -5.39
C GLN A 97 15.85 1.86 -5.81
N ILE A 98 15.01 0.87 -5.50
CA ILE A 98 13.59 0.86 -5.90
C ILE A 98 12.69 1.53 -4.86
N ASP A 99 11.75 2.34 -5.31
CA ASP A 99 10.78 3.03 -4.46
C ASP A 99 9.93 2.03 -3.67
N ARG A 100 9.61 2.39 -2.42
CA ARG A 100 8.77 1.57 -1.54
C ARG A 100 7.43 1.24 -2.18
N ARG A 101 6.84 2.16 -2.93
CA ARG A 101 5.53 2.03 -3.58
C ARG A 101 5.55 1.00 -4.70
N VAL A 102 6.66 0.90 -5.44
CA VAL A 102 6.85 -0.17 -6.44
C VAL A 102 6.81 -1.54 -5.74
N LEU A 103 7.62 -1.72 -4.69
CA LEU A 103 7.70 -2.98 -3.94
C LEU A 103 6.36 -3.34 -3.27
N ALA A 104 5.70 -2.35 -2.64
CA ALA A 104 4.39 -2.54 -2.03
C ALA A 104 3.30 -2.87 -3.05
N SER A 105 3.38 -2.32 -4.27
CA SER A 105 2.42 -2.63 -5.33
C SER A 105 2.56 -4.06 -5.83
N LEU A 106 3.79 -4.57 -5.98
CA LEU A 106 4.03 -5.97 -6.34
C LEU A 106 3.48 -6.93 -5.27
N GLU A 107 3.75 -6.65 -3.99
CA GLU A 107 3.19 -7.42 -2.87
C GLU A 107 1.67 -7.30 -2.78
N PHE A 108 1.11 -6.12 -3.09
CA PHE A 108 -0.33 -5.90 -3.12
C PHE A 108 -1.01 -6.73 -4.23
N LEU A 109 -0.43 -6.79 -5.43
CA LEU A 109 -0.92 -7.66 -6.50
C LEU A 109 -0.83 -9.14 -6.08
N ALA A 110 0.30 -9.54 -5.48
CA ALA A 110 0.49 -10.90 -4.95
C ALA A 110 -0.53 -11.30 -3.88
N ALA A 111 -0.80 -10.41 -2.93
CA ALA A 111 -1.81 -10.58 -1.90
C ALA A 111 -3.24 -10.55 -2.45
N SER A 112 -3.45 -9.90 -3.60
CA SER A 112 -4.71 -9.86 -4.33
C SER A 112 -4.96 -11.09 -5.21
N GLY A 113 -4.08 -12.09 -5.16
CA GLY A 113 -4.22 -13.34 -5.91
C GLY A 113 -3.62 -13.32 -7.31
N LEU A 114 -2.87 -12.28 -7.66
CA LEU A 114 -2.15 -12.17 -8.94
C LEU A 114 -0.69 -12.59 -8.75
N ARG A 115 -0.02 -13.00 -9.83
CA ARG A 115 1.39 -13.40 -9.82
C ARG A 115 2.15 -12.62 -10.89
N PRO A 116 2.63 -11.41 -10.59
CA PRO A 116 3.29 -10.57 -11.59
C PRO A 116 4.67 -11.11 -11.95
N THR A 117 4.97 -11.11 -13.25
CA THR A 117 6.31 -11.31 -13.82
C THR A 117 6.85 -9.96 -14.27
N VAL A 118 7.88 -9.49 -13.56
CA VAL A 118 8.51 -8.19 -13.78
C VAL A 118 9.57 -8.30 -14.86
N SER A 119 9.45 -7.46 -15.89
CA SER A 119 10.42 -7.36 -17.00
C SER A 119 11.40 -6.20 -16.83
N SER A 120 11.03 -5.16 -16.08
CA SER A 120 11.85 -3.96 -15.91
C SER A 120 11.60 -3.26 -14.57
N LEU A 121 12.69 -2.82 -13.94
CA LEU A 121 12.75 -1.94 -12.76
C LEU A 121 13.68 -0.76 -13.10
N LYS A 122 14.72 -0.45 -12.32
CA LYS A 122 15.63 0.67 -12.62
C LYS A 122 16.61 0.32 -13.73
N CYS A 123 17.01 -0.94 -13.86
CA CYS A 123 17.73 -1.42 -15.02
C CYS A 123 16.79 -2.13 -16.00
N GLY A 124 17.24 -2.41 -17.22
CA GLY A 124 16.42 -3.09 -18.23
C GLY A 124 15.55 -2.16 -19.07
N HIS A 125 15.77 -0.84 -19.01
CA HIS A 125 15.11 0.15 -19.85
C HIS A 125 16.10 1.21 -20.36
N GLY A 126 15.71 1.99 -21.38
CA GLY A 126 16.45 3.16 -21.85
C GLY A 126 16.25 4.39 -20.96
N PHE A 127 17.26 5.23 -20.79
CA PHE A 127 17.20 6.41 -19.91
C PHE A 127 16.06 7.40 -20.27
N TYR A 128 15.75 7.50 -21.56
CA TYR A 128 14.65 8.30 -22.10
C TYR A 128 13.48 7.41 -22.55
N THR A 129 12.27 7.94 -22.37
CA THR A 129 11.03 7.41 -22.99
C THR A 129 11.06 7.61 -24.51
N ALA A 130 10.18 6.93 -25.25
CA ALA A 130 10.02 7.15 -26.69
C ALA A 130 9.72 8.62 -27.05
N GLY A 131 9.07 9.36 -26.15
CA GLY A 131 8.79 10.79 -26.28
C GLY A 131 9.92 11.72 -25.79
N GLY A 132 11.09 11.19 -25.41
CA GLY A 132 12.26 11.99 -25.02
C GLY A 132 12.28 12.48 -23.56
N SER A 133 11.24 12.22 -22.77
CA SER A 133 11.22 12.53 -21.33
C SER A 133 12.02 11.51 -20.51
N VAL A 134 12.55 11.90 -19.34
CA VAL A 134 13.24 10.98 -18.43
C VAL A 134 12.25 9.96 -17.88
N SER A 135 12.59 8.68 -18.00
CA SER A 135 11.73 7.59 -17.52
C SER A 135 11.67 7.54 -15.99
N HIS A 136 10.49 7.22 -15.43
CA HIS A 136 10.35 6.95 -14.00
C HIS A 136 11.23 5.78 -13.53
N HIS A 137 11.56 4.85 -14.42
CA HIS A 137 12.49 3.77 -14.14
C HIS A 137 13.90 4.30 -13.84
N SER A 138 14.35 5.39 -14.48
CA SER A 138 15.69 5.98 -14.26
C SER A 138 15.94 6.36 -12.79
N SER A 139 14.88 6.62 -12.03
CA SER A 139 14.92 6.97 -10.61
C SER A 139 14.40 5.86 -9.68
N GLY A 140 14.14 4.66 -10.21
CA GLY A 140 13.66 3.50 -9.44
C GLY A 140 12.19 3.61 -9.02
N ASN A 141 11.41 4.47 -9.67
CA ASN A 141 10.03 4.76 -9.32
C ASN A 141 9.01 4.12 -10.28
N ALA A 142 9.39 3.09 -11.03
CA ALA A 142 8.49 2.39 -11.93
C ALA A 142 8.80 0.89 -12.05
N VAL A 143 7.83 0.18 -12.61
CA VAL A 143 7.89 -1.24 -12.90
C VAL A 143 7.13 -1.55 -14.18
N ASP A 144 7.71 -2.43 -15.00
CA ASP A 144 7.01 -3.05 -16.14
C ASP A 144 6.69 -4.50 -15.80
N ILE A 145 5.44 -4.88 -16.03
CA ILE A 145 4.92 -6.23 -15.78
C ILE A 145 4.59 -6.85 -17.13
N ALA A 146 5.35 -7.86 -17.56
CA ALA A 146 5.20 -8.51 -18.86
C ALA A 146 4.25 -9.71 -18.86
N ALA A 147 3.98 -10.28 -17.69
CA ALA A 147 2.99 -11.34 -17.52
C ALA A 147 2.35 -11.30 -16.13
N VAL A 148 1.15 -11.85 -16.02
CA VAL A 148 0.47 -12.04 -14.73
C VAL A 148 -0.15 -13.43 -14.71
N ASN A 149 0.04 -14.18 -13.63
CA ASN A 149 -0.40 -15.58 -13.51
C ASN A 149 0.15 -16.50 -14.63
N GLY A 150 1.34 -16.17 -15.16
CA GLY A 150 1.93 -16.89 -16.30
C GLY A 150 1.29 -16.56 -17.66
N ILE A 151 0.30 -15.66 -17.70
CA ILE A 151 -0.31 -15.19 -18.94
C ILE A 151 0.42 -13.91 -19.39
N PRO A 152 1.08 -13.91 -20.57
CA PRO A 152 1.74 -12.72 -21.10
C PRO A 152 0.76 -11.57 -21.34
N ILE A 153 1.20 -10.33 -21.15
CA ILE A 153 0.40 -9.15 -21.48
C ILE A 153 0.22 -9.01 -22.99
N VAL A 154 1.24 -9.40 -23.77
CA VAL A 154 1.14 -9.48 -25.23
C VAL A 154 -0.04 -10.36 -25.66
N GLY A 155 -0.93 -9.78 -26.48
CA GLY A 155 -2.14 -10.46 -26.96
C GLY A 155 -3.27 -10.59 -25.92
N HIS A 156 -3.11 -10.10 -24.69
CA HIS A 156 -4.08 -10.27 -23.61
C HIS A 156 -4.53 -8.93 -23.00
N GLN A 157 -4.71 -7.91 -23.83
CA GLN A 157 -5.24 -6.60 -23.41
C GLN A 157 -6.67 -6.41 -23.94
N GLY A 158 -7.58 -6.00 -23.07
CA GLY A 158 -9.01 -5.85 -23.39
C GLY A 158 -9.90 -6.18 -22.20
N ARG A 159 -11.17 -5.79 -22.26
CA ARG A 159 -12.13 -5.99 -21.16
C ARG A 159 -12.22 -7.47 -20.74
N GLY A 160 -12.12 -7.72 -19.43
CA GLY A 160 -12.16 -9.05 -18.82
C GLY A 160 -10.84 -9.83 -18.90
N SER A 161 -9.79 -9.29 -19.53
CA SER A 161 -8.49 -9.96 -19.61
C SER A 161 -7.73 -9.88 -18.29
N ILE A 162 -6.62 -10.63 -18.18
CA ILE A 162 -5.74 -10.54 -17.02
C ILE A 162 -5.14 -9.13 -16.86
N THR A 163 -4.86 -8.46 -17.99
CA THR A 163 -4.39 -7.07 -18.02
C THR A 163 -5.44 -6.13 -17.43
N ASP A 164 -6.70 -6.27 -17.85
CA ASP A 164 -7.82 -5.49 -17.31
C ASP A 164 -7.95 -5.64 -15.79
N ILE A 165 -8.00 -6.88 -15.32
CA ILE A 165 -8.12 -7.20 -13.89
C ILE A 165 -6.94 -6.63 -13.10
N THR A 166 -5.72 -6.71 -13.64
CA THR A 166 -4.51 -6.18 -13.01
C THR A 166 -4.58 -4.66 -12.90
N ILE A 167 -4.96 -3.95 -13.97
CA ILE A 167 -5.08 -2.50 -13.96
C ILE A 167 -6.20 -2.03 -13.03
N GLN A 168 -7.38 -2.65 -13.07
CA GLN A 168 -8.45 -2.34 -12.12
C GLN A 168 -7.99 -2.51 -10.66
N ARG A 169 -7.15 -3.51 -10.39
CA ARG A 169 -6.60 -3.72 -9.05
C ARG A 169 -5.64 -2.60 -8.67
N LEU A 170 -4.73 -2.21 -9.56
CA LEU A 170 -3.83 -1.07 -9.36
C LEU A 170 -4.59 0.24 -9.12
N LEU A 171 -5.71 0.45 -9.82
CA LEU A 171 -6.59 1.61 -9.64
C LEU A 171 -7.28 1.68 -8.27
N THR A 172 -7.25 0.60 -7.47
CA THR A 172 -7.73 0.64 -6.07
C THR A 172 -6.69 1.23 -5.10
N LEU A 173 -5.44 1.42 -5.53
CA LEU A 173 -4.42 2.10 -4.73
C LEU A 173 -4.74 3.60 -4.67
N GLN A 174 -4.73 4.15 -3.46
CA GLN A 174 -5.11 5.56 -3.21
C GLN A 174 -4.03 6.29 -2.40
N GLY A 175 -4.12 7.63 -2.40
CA GLY A 175 -3.27 8.48 -1.58
C GLY A 175 -1.80 8.35 -1.97
N ALA A 176 -0.93 8.04 -1.01
CA ALA A 176 0.50 7.89 -1.27
C ALA A 176 0.84 6.68 -2.18
N MET A 177 -0.06 5.72 -2.32
CA MET A 177 0.13 4.53 -3.16
C MET A 177 -0.48 4.66 -4.56
N GLU A 178 -1.27 5.70 -4.81
CA GLU A 178 -1.87 5.97 -6.13
C GLU A 178 -0.76 6.15 -7.18
N PRO A 179 -0.73 5.34 -8.26
CA PRO A 179 0.22 5.54 -9.35
C PRO A 179 -0.04 6.85 -10.10
N ASP A 180 1.03 7.50 -10.55
CA ASP A 180 0.92 8.66 -11.44
C ASP A 180 0.71 8.22 -12.90
N GLN A 181 1.19 7.03 -13.26
CA GLN A 181 1.06 6.45 -14.59
C GLN A 181 0.75 4.95 -14.52
N ILE A 182 -0.26 4.53 -15.27
CA ILE A 182 -0.52 3.15 -15.64
C ILE A 182 -0.67 3.13 -17.17
N ILE A 183 0.31 2.56 -17.88
CA ILE A 183 0.34 2.58 -19.35
C ILE A 183 0.19 1.16 -19.88
N SER A 184 -0.69 1.02 -20.86
CA SER A 184 -1.03 -0.24 -21.53
C SER A 184 -1.61 0.10 -22.92
N LEU A 185 -2.33 -0.81 -23.57
CA LEU A 185 -3.19 -0.51 -24.73
C LEU A 185 -4.60 -0.04 -24.34
N MET A 186 -4.88 0.06 -23.04
CA MET A 186 -6.21 0.30 -22.48
C MET A 186 -6.30 1.65 -21.77
N THR A 187 -7.51 2.22 -21.74
CA THR A 187 -7.88 3.35 -20.88
C THR A 187 -9.06 2.97 -20.01
N PHE A 188 -9.19 3.63 -18.85
CA PHE A 188 -10.24 3.36 -17.88
C PHE A 188 -11.02 4.62 -17.55
N GLU A 189 -12.34 4.56 -17.71
CA GLU A 189 -13.22 5.68 -17.43
C GLU A 189 -13.14 6.13 -15.96
N GLY A 190 -13.22 7.44 -15.74
CA GLY A 190 -13.19 8.02 -14.39
C GLY A 190 -11.80 8.08 -13.74
N THR A 191 -10.74 7.77 -14.48
CA THR A 191 -9.36 7.81 -13.99
C THR A 191 -8.50 8.74 -14.85
N SER A 192 -7.55 9.44 -14.22
CA SER A 192 -6.66 10.39 -14.92
C SER A 192 -5.24 9.88 -15.12
N ASN A 193 -4.93 8.69 -14.60
CA ASN A 193 -3.59 8.12 -14.55
C ASN A 193 -3.43 6.90 -15.47
N THR A 194 -4.44 6.54 -16.30
CA THR A 194 -4.31 5.48 -17.31
C THR A 194 -4.08 6.03 -18.70
N PHE A 195 -3.11 5.48 -19.43
CA PHE A 195 -2.75 5.92 -20.79
C PHE A 195 -2.71 4.72 -21.75
N ALA A 196 -3.33 4.86 -22.92
CA ALA A 196 -3.22 3.90 -24.01
C ALA A 196 -2.08 4.29 -24.96
N MET A 197 -1.03 3.48 -25.06
CA MET A 197 0.14 3.73 -25.90
C MET A 197 0.53 2.46 -26.66
N GLY A 198 0.71 2.57 -27.98
CA GLY A 198 0.90 1.41 -28.87
C GLY A 198 2.17 0.60 -28.63
N ASP A 199 3.19 1.20 -28.03
CA ASP A 199 4.46 0.57 -27.63
C ASP A 199 4.38 -0.17 -26.28
N HIS A 200 3.20 -0.22 -25.65
CA HIS A 200 2.94 -0.97 -24.42
C HIS A 200 2.09 -2.22 -24.67
N ALA A 201 2.24 -2.84 -25.84
CA ALA A 201 1.49 -4.03 -26.22
C ALA A 201 1.87 -5.27 -25.40
N ASP A 202 3.11 -5.33 -24.92
CA ASP A 202 3.73 -6.49 -24.29
C ASP A 202 3.91 -6.37 -22.76
N HIS A 203 3.58 -5.23 -22.15
CA HIS A 203 3.68 -5.02 -20.72
C HIS A 203 2.69 -3.98 -20.18
N ILE A 204 2.47 -4.00 -18.86
CA ILE A 204 1.84 -2.90 -18.12
C ILE A 204 2.97 -2.10 -17.47
N HIS A 205 3.07 -0.82 -17.80
CA HIS A 205 3.95 0.11 -17.10
C HIS A 205 3.20 0.74 -15.91
N VAL A 206 3.83 0.78 -14.75
CA VAL A 206 3.31 1.48 -13.56
C VAL A 206 4.38 2.38 -12.98
N GLY A 207 4.09 3.68 -12.89
CA GLY A 207 5.05 4.70 -12.49
C GLY A 207 4.51 5.63 -11.41
N TRP A 208 5.42 6.10 -10.56
CA TRP A 208 5.17 7.13 -9.56
C TRP A 208 6.14 8.28 -9.73
N ARG A 209 5.66 9.50 -9.52
CA ARG A 209 6.53 10.67 -9.40
C ARG A 209 7.34 10.58 -8.10
N PRO A 210 8.60 11.05 -8.10
CA PRO A 210 9.38 11.16 -6.87
C PRO A 210 8.63 11.98 -5.82
N LEU A 211 8.49 11.46 -4.60
CA LEU A 211 7.89 12.20 -3.48
C LEU A 211 8.80 13.35 -3.02
N TYR A 212 10.10 13.22 -3.27
CA TYR A 212 11.14 14.21 -2.97
C TYR A 212 12.18 14.17 -4.09
N GLY A 213 12.56 15.34 -4.61
CA GLY A 213 13.59 15.48 -5.62
C GLY A 213 14.13 16.92 -5.67
N GLU A 214 15.45 17.03 -5.76
CA GLU A 214 16.17 18.27 -6.09
C GLU A 214 15.84 18.67 -7.51
N SER A 215 15.06 19.74 -7.68
CA SER A 215 14.96 20.45 -8.94
C SER A 215 15.43 21.86 -8.69
N ALA A 216 16.50 22.26 -9.39
CA ALA A 216 17.03 23.63 -9.40
C ALA A 216 16.05 24.63 -10.07
N ASP A 217 14.95 24.11 -10.59
CA ASP A 217 13.92 24.78 -11.34
C ASP A 217 12.66 24.62 -10.49
N GLY A 218 12.19 25.71 -9.86
CA GLY A 218 11.07 25.76 -8.93
C GLY A 218 9.68 25.41 -9.49
N SER A 219 9.62 24.47 -10.43
CA SER A 219 8.40 23.88 -11.01
C SER A 219 7.96 22.59 -10.29
N SER A 220 8.48 22.31 -9.09
CA SER A 220 7.94 21.33 -8.15
C SER A 220 6.60 21.78 -7.52
N ARG A 221 5.71 22.36 -8.32
CA ARG A 221 4.29 22.50 -7.96
C ARG A 221 3.60 21.15 -8.09
N GLN A 222 3.95 20.25 -7.18
CA GLN A 222 3.08 19.27 -6.52
C GLN A 222 3.95 18.30 -5.71
N SER A 223 4.86 18.84 -4.89
CA SER A 223 5.06 18.23 -3.59
C SER A 223 3.72 18.28 -2.87
N ARG A 224 2.99 17.16 -2.83
CA ARG A 224 1.99 16.91 -1.78
C ARG A 224 2.73 16.71 -0.45
N ALA A 225 3.62 17.64 -0.11
CA ALA A 225 3.99 17.86 1.27
C ALA A 225 2.69 18.29 1.95
N ILE A 226 2.10 17.37 2.70
CA ILE A 226 0.87 17.61 3.49
C ILE A 226 1.04 18.87 4.36
N LEU A 227 2.29 19.25 4.66
CA LEU A 227 2.68 20.46 5.36
C LEU A 227 3.93 21.10 4.72
N LYS A 228 3.88 22.42 4.48
CA LYS A 228 5.03 23.26 4.09
C LYS A 228 6.09 23.29 5.22
N PRO A 229 7.35 23.67 4.97
CA PRO A 229 8.41 23.67 5.98
C PRO A 229 8.05 24.38 7.30
N GLN A 230 7.37 25.53 7.26
CA GLN A 230 6.96 26.20 8.51
C GLN A 230 5.83 25.50 9.25
N GLN A 231 5.00 24.75 8.54
CA GLN A 231 3.96 23.92 9.16
C GLN A 231 4.54 22.68 9.85
N TRP A 232 5.77 22.26 9.51
CA TRP A 232 6.49 21.23 10.26
C TRP A 232 6.96 21.72 11.62
N ILE A 233 7.44 22.96 11.70
CA ILE A 233 7.82 23.60 12.97
C ILE A 233 6.57 23.71 13.87
N ASP A 234 5.44 24.14 13.31
CA ASP A 234 4.17 24.23 14.02
C ASP A 234 3.66 22.86 14.51
N LEU A 235 3.83 21.81 13.70
CA LEU A 235 3.45 20.44 14.08
C LEU A 235 4.32 19.92 15.22
N VAL A 236 5.64 20.07 15.13
CA VAL A 236 6.58 19.61 16.16
C VAL A 236 6.35 20.35 17.47
N SER A 237 6.14 21.67 17.41
CA SER A 237 5.78 22.47 18.58
C SER A 237 4.49 21.96 19.23
N ARG A 238 3.45 21.67 18.42
CA ARG A 238 2.18 21.11 18.94
C ARG A 238 2.28 19.69 19.45
N LEU A 239 3.15 18.84 18.88
CA LEU A 239 3.40 17.50 19.39
C LEU A 239 4.13 17.54 20.73
N GLY A 240 5.03 18.51 20.93
CA GLY A 240 5.68 18.76 22.22
C GLY A 240 4.72 19.26 23.31
N GLU A 241 3.59 19.87 22.93
CA GLU A 241 2.52 20.27 23.85
C GLU A 241 1.57 19.11 24.23
N ILE A 242 1.68 17.94 23.60
CA ILE A 242 0.85 16.79 23.94
C ILE A 242 1.45 16.11 25.17
N GLU A 243 0.72 16.14 26.30
CA GLU A 243 1.09 15.36 27.47
C GLU A 243 1.18 13.87 27.12
N ASN A 244 2.35 13.28 27.37
CA ASN A 244 2.51 11.84 27.23
C ASN A 244 1.50 11.13 28.14
N PRO A 245 0.66 10.23 27.60
CA PRO A 245 -0.34 9.56 28.41
C PRO A 245 0.34 8.75 29.50
N HIS A 246 -0.08 8.95 30.75
CA HIS A 246 0.46 8.20 31.87
C HIS A 246 -0.07 6.76 31.81
N VAL A 247 0.75 5.85 31.30
CA VAL A 247 0.45 4.41 31.32
C VAL A 247 0.78 3.88 32.70
N ARG A 248 -0.15 3.15 33.32
CA ARG A 248 0.10 2.48 34.59
C ARG A 248 1.02 1.28 34.33
N ALA A 249 2.14 1.21 35.05
CA ALA A 249 3.09 0.10 34.94
C ALA A 249 2.50 -1.25 35.38
N GLN A 250 1.36 -1.24 36.10
CA GLN A 250 0.67 -2.45 36.52
C GLN A 250 -0.70 -2.61 35.87
N PRO A 251 -1.12 -3.86 35.57
CA PRO A 251 -2.46 -4.16 35.08
C PRO A 251 -3.54 -3.60 35.99
N SER A 252 -4.62 -3.07 35.42
CA SER A 252 -5.74 -2.59 36.22
C SER A 252 -6.42 -3.72 37.00
N ARG A 253 -7.14 -3.40 38.08
CA ARG A 253 -8.01 -4.36 38.81
C ARG A 253 -9.08 -5.04 37.95
N TYR A 254 -9.32 -4.54 36.73
CA TYR A 254 -10.24 -5.09 35.75
C TYR A 254 -9.52 -5.88 34.63
N ALA A 255 -8.20 -6.03 34.73
CA ALA A 255 -7.43 -6.83 33.77
C ALA A 255 -7.79 -8.30 33.93
N VAL A 256 -8.06 -8.97 32.81
CA VAL A 256 -8.31 -10.41 32.78
C VAL A 256 -7.01 -11.10 33.20
N LYS A 257 -7.07 -11.91 34.27
CA LYS A 257 -5.91 -12.70 34.72
C LYS A 257 -5.58 -13.73 33.64
N VAL A 258 -4.38 -13.62 33.08
CA VAL A 258 -3.83 -14.63 32.16
C VAL A 258 -3.29 -15.79 33.01
N VAL A 259 -4.02 -16.90 33.06
CA VAL A 259 -3.66 -18.09 33.87
C VAL A 259 -2.56 -18.93 33.20
N ARG A 260 -2.29 -18.70 31.91
CA ARG A 260 -1.18 -19.31 31.17
C ARG A 260 -0.58 -18.33 30.16
N PRO A 261 0.75 -18.11 30.16
CA PRO A 261 1.39 -17.23 29.19
C PRO A 261 1.14 -17.74 27.76
N ALA A 262 0.71 -16.84 26.88
CA ALA A 262 0.46 -17.16 25.47
C ALA A 262 1.76 -17.28 24.63
N SER A 263 2.90 -16.88 25.18
CA SER A 263 4.24 -17.10 24.63
C SER A 263 5.32 -16.78 25.69
N GLY A 264 6.50 -17.38 25.55
CA GLY A 264 7.66 -17.17 26.44
C GLY A 264 8.44 -15.87 26.22
N ALA A 265 7.83 -14.86 25.61
CA ALA A 265 8.51 -13.62 25.21
C ALA A 265 8.89 -12.69 26.39
N HIS A 266 8.48 -13.02 27.62
CA HIS A 266 8.76 -12.23 28.82
C HIS A 266 9.29 -13.10 29.97
N ALA A 267 10.20 -14.02 29.66
CA ALA A 267 10.94 -14.79 30.65
C ALA A 267 12.38 -14.23 30.81
N ALA A 268 12.50 -12.94 31.11
CA ALA A 268 13.69 -12.31 31.69
C ALA A 268 13.43 -10.81 31.92
N GLU A 269 13.02 -10.47 33.14
CA GLU A 269 13.45 -9.26 33.86
C GLU A 269 13.55 -9.62 35.34
#